data_AF-A0A521DMV9-F1
#
_entry.id   AF-A0A521DMV9-F1
#
_cell.length_a   1.000
_cell.length_b   1.000
_cell.length_c   1.000
_cell.angle_alpha   90.00
_cell.angle_beta   90.00
_cell.angle_gamma   90.00
#
_symmetry.space_group_name_H-M   'P 1'
#
loop_
_entity.id
_entity.type
_entity.pdbx_description
1 polymer ?
#
loop_
_entity_poly.entity_id
_entity_poly.type
_entity_poly.pdbx_seq_one_letter_code
_entity_poly.pdbx_strand_id
1 'polypeptide(L)'
;MLTAQYKNNHFAGMIDNGVEFFAEKGIIDVRCINMGIVYNSFSEFPEWIKLKLQQDLAGNPIAMRSLGRMKGITKEDYLKHYAFCKYGGLDPNPDIDVNGNMGESEYFDCGFRGACKAEGKLCCSIKVKNGSLTKMELNILKKAMLSNKRIADDLFISISTLKKHWQNMKAKTGMSTRAEYVYFATKKGIIKWIW
;
A
#
# COMPACT_ATOMS: atom_id res chain seq x y z
N MET A 1 15.00 -34.59 12.59
CA MET A 1 13.72 -33.88 12.43
C MET A 1 13.85 -32.96 11.23
N LEU A 2 13.07 -33.20 10.17
CA LEU A 2 12.99 -32.29 9.04
C LEU A 2 12.17 -31.08 9.49
N THR A 3 12.82 -29.97 9.81
CA THR A 3 12.15 -28.68 10.00
C THR A 3 11.83 -28.14 8.61
N ALA A 4 10.64 -28.48 8.09
CA ALA A 4 10.10 -27.76 6.96
C ALA A 4 9.97 -26.28 7.39
N GLN A 5 10.76 -25.40 6.79
CA GLN A 5 10.52 -23.96 6.89
C GLN A 5 9.15 -23.69 6.27
N TYR A 6 8.15 -23.51 7.12
CA TYR A 6 6.81 -23.14 6.71
C TYR A 6 6.89 -21.73 6.11
N LYS A 7 6.97 -21.62 4.79
CA LYS A 7 6.65 -20.37 4.11
C LYS A 7 5.15 -20.20 4.23
N ASN A 8 4.70 -19.25 5.05
CA ASN A 8 3.28 -18.89 5.14
C ASN A 8 2.77 -18.59 3.73
N ASN A 9 1.92 -19.49 3.23
CA ASN A 9 1.17 -19.33 1.98
C ASN A 9 -0.23 -18.76 2.23
N HIS A 10 -0.50 -18.31 3.46
CA HIS A 10 -1.75 -17.74 3.90
C HIS A 10 -1.53 -16.29 4.37
N PHE A 11 -2.58 -15.48 4.27
CA PHE A 11 -2.60 -14.13 4.83
C PHE A 11 -2.65 -14.20 6.35
N ALA A 12 -2.10 -13.18 7.01
CA ALA A 12 -2.15 -13.06 8.45
C ALA A 12 -3.60 -13.10 8.95
N GLY A 13 -3.83 -13.67 10.13
CA GLY A 13 -5.15 -13.81 10.72
C GLY A 13 -5.99 -14.96 10.14
N MET A 14 -5.58 -15.63 9.05
CA MET A 14 -6.35 -16.77 8.52
C MET A 14 -6.34 -17.99 9.46
N ILE A 15 -5.18 -18.30 10.02
CA ILE A 15 -4.99 -19.44 10.94
C ILE A 15 -4.14 -19.09 12.17
N ASP A 16 -3.75 -17.81 12.29
CA ASP A 16 -2.92 -17.30 13.37
C ASP A 16 -3.57 -16.07 14.02
N ASN A 17 -2.88 -15.50 15.01
CA ASN A 17 -3.32 -14.30 15.74
C ASN A 17 -2.87 -12.98 15.08
N GLY A 18 -2.27 -13.04 13.89
CA GLY A 18 -1.93 -11.85 13.12
C GLY A 18 -3.19 -11.16 12.59
N VAL A 19 -3.00 -10.01 11.95
CA VAL A 19 -4.07 -9.25 11.30
C VAL A 19 -3.62 -8.87 9.92
N GLU A 20 -4.50 -9.11 8.96
CA GLU A 20 -4.42 -8.54 7.63
C GLU A 20 -5.67 -7.67 7.43
N PHE A 21 -5.47 -6.40 7.10
CA PHE A 21 -6.52 -5.49 6.67
C PHE A 21 -6.71 -5.62 5.16
N PHE A 22 -7.90 -5.29 4.67
CA PHE A 22 -8.14 -5.21 3.23
C PHE A 22 -9.36 -4.36 2.93
N ALA A 23 -9.36 -3.74 1.77
CA ALA A 23 -10.41 -2.82 1.37
C ALA A 23 -10.78 -2.96 -0.11
N GLU A 24 -12.00 -2.52 -0.42
CA GLU A 24 -12.47 -2.42 -1.78
C GLU A 24 -12.10 -1.06 -2.38
N LYS A 25 -11.64 -1.08 -3.64
CA LYS A 25 -11.24 0.13 -4.34
C LYS A 25 -12.42 1.09 -4.47
N GLY A 26 -12.23 2.34 -4.04
CA GLY A 26 -13.23 3.40 -4.17
C GLY A 26 -14.31 3.40 -3.07
N ILE A 27 -14.31 2.43 -2.16
CA ILE A 27 -15.23 2.38 -1.03
C ILE A 27 -14.42 2.63 0.25
N ILE A 28 -14.68 3.75 0.93
CA ILE A 28 -13.96 4.13 2.15
C ILE A 28 -14.52 3.32 3.33
N ASP A 29 -14.11 2.05 3.38
CA ASP A 29 -14.31 1.15 4.50
C ASP A 29 -13.18 0.11 4.51
N VAL A 30 -12.94 -0.52 5.66
CA VAL A 30 -11.85 -1.48 5.85
C VAL A 30 -12.35 -2.70 6.58
N ARG A 31 -11.91 -3.85 6.10
CA ARG A 31 -12.14 -5.17 6.69
C ARG A 31 -10.84 -5.66 7.29
N CYS A 32 -10.93 -6.62 8.21
CA CYS A 32 -9.76 -7.36 8.63
C CYS A 32 -10.09 -8.83 8.84
N ILE A 33 -9.06 -9.66 8.76
CA ILE A 33 -9.10 -11.04 9.19
C ILE A 33 -8.19 -11.22 10.41
N ASN A 34 -8.70 -11.88 11.44
CA ASN A 34 -7.95 -12.21 12.65
C ASN A 34 -8.52 -13.51 13.26
N MET A 35 -7.64 -14.45 13.62
CA MET A 35 -8.02 -15.74 14.23
C MET A 35 -9.11 -16.52 13.44
N GLY A 36 -9.06 -16.48 12.11
CA GLY A 36 -9.99 -17.13 11.20
C GLY A 36 -11.34 -16.41 11.04
N ILE A 37 -11.52 -15.25 11.67
CA ILE A 37 -12.75 -14.45 11.61
C ILE A 37 -12.54 -13.25 10.71
N VAL A 38 -13.46 -13.03 9.77
CA VAL A 38 -13.51 -11.82 8.94
C VAL A 38 -14.46 -10.82 9.58
N TYR A 39 -13.94 -9.64 9.91
CA TYR A 39 -14.71 -8.49 10.38
C TYR A 39 -15.02 -7.59 9.18
N ASN A 40 -16.31 -7.39 8.91
CA ASN A 40 -16.75 -6.74 7.66
C ASN A 40 -16.83 -5.22 7.74
N SER A 41 -16.80 -4.67 8.95
CA SER A 41 -16.80 -3.24 9.19
C SER A 41 -15.84 -2.85 10.31
N PHE A 42 -15.27 -1.64 10.22
CA PHE A 42 -14.35 -1.15 11.25
C PHE A 42 -14.96 -1.13 12.66
N SER A 43 -16.28 -0.93 12.78
CA SER A 43 -16.99 -0.97 14.07
C SER A 43 -16.88 -2.33 14.75
N GLU A 44 -16.84 -3.42 13.99
CA GLU A 44 -16.76 -4.79 14.49
C GLU A 44 -15.35 -5.18 14.93
N PHE A 45 -14.31 -4.39 14.62
CA PHE A 45 -12.93 -4.77 14.90
C PHE A 45 -12.72 -4.99 16.41
N PRO A 46 -11.98 -6.05 16.79
CA PRO A 46 -11.51 -6.25 18.16
C PRO A 46 -10.82 -4.99 18.72
N GLU A 47 -11.07 -4.70 19.99
CA GLU A 47 -10.59 -3.46 20.61
C GLU A 47 -9.07 -3.34 20.62
N TRP A 48 -8.36 -4.48 20.77
CA TRP A 48 -6.91 -4.49 20.73
C TRP A 48 -6.35 -4.09 19.36
N ILE A 49 -7.06 -4.42 18.26
CA ILE A 49 -6.68 -4.02 16.89
C ILE A 49 -6.89 -2.50 16.72
N LYS A 50 -8.02 -1.98 17.20
CA LYS A 50 -8.29 -0.54 17.20
C LYS A 50 -7.24 0.24 17.99
N LEU A 51 -6.85 -0.28 19.16
CA LEU A 51 -5.79 0.30 20.00
C LEU A 51 -4.44 0.33 19.27
N LYS A 52 -4.07 -0.72 18.55
CA LYS A 52 -2.83 -0.76 17.75
C LYS A 52 -2.85 0.26 16.62
N LEU A 53 -3.95 0.39 15.89
CA LEU A 53 -4.13 1.42 14.87
C LEU A 53 -4.05 2.84 15.48
N GLN A 54 -4.60 3.04 16.68
CA GLN A 54 -4.57 4.31 17.37
C GLN A 54 -3.14 4.69 17.81
N GLN A 55 -2.38 3.75 18.34
CA GLN A 55 -0.97 3.94 18.68
C GLN A 55 -0.13 4.28 17.44
N ASP A 56 -0.34 3.56 16.34
CA ASP A 56 0.36 3.79 15.08
C ASP A 56 0.01 5.15 14.46
N LEU A 57 -1.27 5.54 14.48
CA LEU A 57 -1.69 6.87 14.01
C LEU A 57 -1.12 7.99 14.90
N ALA A 58 -1.12 7.82 16.22
CA ALA A 58 -0.53 8.79 17.15
C ALA A 58 0.98 8.98 16.91
N GLY A 59 1.69 7.91 16.53
CA GLY A 59 3.09 7.97 16.09
C GLY A 59 3.31 8.63 14.72
N ASN A 60 2.25 8.94 13.97
CA ASN A 60 2.33 9.53 12.64
C ASN A 60 1.67 10.92 12.56
N PRO A 61 2.38 12.00 12.95
CA PRO A 61 1.82 13.35 12.97
C PRO A 61 1.50 13.90 11.57
N ILE A 62 2.10 13.36 10.51
CA ILE A 62 1.76 13.74 9.14
C ILE A 62 0.39 13.17 8.77
N ALA A 63 0.12 11.90 9.10
CA ALA A 63 -1.17 11.28 8.89
C ALA A 63 -2.27 11.99 9.69
N MET A 64 -2.06 12.19 10.99
CA MET A 64 -3.02 12.88 11.87
C MET A 64 -3.39 14.27 11.34
N ARG A 65 -2.41 15.10 10.98
CA ARG A 65 -2.67 16.44 10.41
C ARG A 65 -3.34 16.38 9.05
N SER A 66 -3.07 15.34 8.26
CA SER A 66 -3.70 15.18 6.94
C SER A 66 -5.18 14.84 7.09
N LEU A 67 -5.55 13.91 7.98
CA LEU A 67 -6.94 13.60 8.32
C LEU A 67 -7.68 14.85 8.82
N GLY A 68 -7.04 15.62 9.71
CA GLY A 68 -7.57 16.90 10.22
C GLY A 68 -7.93 17.95 9.16
N ARG A 69 -7.37 17.84 7.96
CA ARG A 69 -7.59 18.79 6.85
C ARG A 69 -8.49 18.23 5.75
N MET A 70 -8.89 16.96 5.85
CA MET A 70 -9.79 16.35 4.88
C MET A 70 -11.22 16.83 5.14
N LYS A 71 -11.93 17.20 4.06
CA LYS A 71 -13.33 17.59 4.15
C LYS A 71 -14.21 16.35 4.21
N GLY A 72 -15.26 16.38 5.02
CA GLY A 72 -16.27 15.32 5.07
C GLY A 72 -15.88 14.08 5.88
N ILE A 73 -14.85 14.17 6.72
CA ILE A 73 -14.46 13.12 7.66
C ILE A 73 -14.60 13.66 9.09
N THR A 74 -15.25 12.90 9.97
CA THR A 74 -15.33 13.22 11.41
C THR A 74 -14.17 12.57 12.16
N LYS A 75 -13.89 13.02 13.39
CA LYS A 75 -12.76 12.47 14.17
C LYS A 75 -12.94 10.99 14.48
N GLU A 76 -14.17 10.55 14.64
CA GLU A 76 -14.56 9.16 14.90
C GLU A 76 -14.15 8.25 13.72
N ASP A 77 -14.13 8.78 12.50
CA ASP A 77 -13.74 8.04 11.29
C ASP A 77 -12.25 8.07 10.98
N TYR A 78 -11.43 8.78 11.77
CA TYR A 78 -9.99 8.93 11.47
C TYR A 78 -9.26 7.60 11.45
N LEU A 79 -9.53 6.72 12.42
CA LEU A 79 -8.88 5.42 12.49
C LEU A 79 -9.28 4.52 11.32
N LYS A 80 -10.58 4.48 10.98
CA LYS A 80 -11.10 3.75 9.82
C LYS A 80 -10.43 4.22 8.52
N HIS A 81 -10.40 5.54 8.30
CA HIS A 81 -9.83 6.13 7.09
C HIS A 81 -8.31 5.96 7.03
N TYR A 82 -7.63 6.01 8.18
CA TYR A 82 -6.20 5.75 8.29
C TYR A 82 -5.88 4.31 7.92
N ALA A 83 -6.58 3.34 8.50
CA ALA A 83 -6.43 1.92 8.20
C ALA A 83 -6.69 1.64 6.71
N PHE A 84 -7.81 2.12 6.17
CA PHE A 84 -8.12 2.04 4.73
C PHE A 84 -6.99 2.58 3.84
N CYS A 85 -6.43 3.75 4.17
CA CYS A 85 -5.38 4.36 3.35
C CYS A 85 -4.04 3.63 3.45
N LYS A 86 -3.70 3.14 4.64
CA LYS A 86 -2.36 2.65 4.96
C LYS A 86 -2.19 1.15 4.70
N TYR A 87 -3.26 0.38 4.93
CA TYR A 87 -3.31 -1.08 5.01
C TYR A 87 -4.49 -1.67 4.20
N GLY A 88 -5.02 -0.94 3.22
CA GLY A 88 -6.21 -1.39 2.48
C GLY A 88 -5.93 -2.35 1.33
N GLY A 89 -4.67 -2.52 0.95
CA GLY A 89 -4.24 -3.56 0.02
C GLY A 89 -4.23 -4.90 0.75
N LEU A 90 -4.21 -5.98 -0.02
CA LEU A 90 -4.18 -7.33 0.54
C LEU A 90 -2.87 -7.94 0.08
N ASP A 91 -1.96 -8.23 1.01
CA ASP A 91 -0.64 -8.75 0.68
C ASP A 91 -0.15 -9.80 1.70
N PRO A 92 0.80 -10.69 1.33
CA PRO A 92 1.21 -11.77 2.23
C PRO A 92 2.00 -11.34 3.48
N ASN A 93 2.35 -10.06 3.62
CA ASN A 93 3.05 -9.52 4.79
C ASN A 93 2.02 -9.01 5.80
N PRO A 94 2.07 -9.45 7.07
CA PRO A 94 1.09 -9.05 8.08
C PRO A 94 1.09 -7.53 8.32
N ASP A 95 -0.10 -6.94 8.38
CA ASP A 95 -0.28 -5.57 8.87
C ASP A 95 -0.12 -5.46 10.39
N ILE A 96 -0.48 -6.52 11.12
CA ILE A 96 -0.11 -6.72 12.51
C ILE A 96 0.40 -8.15 12.67
N ASP A 97 1.65 -8.31 13.09
CA ASP A 97 2.23 -9.63 13.29
C ASP A 97 1.64 -10.35 14.52
N VAL A 98 1.98 -11.63 14.68
CA VAL A 98 1.50 -12.45 15.81
C VAL A 98 1.92 -11.93 17.20
N ASN A 99 2.92 -11.04 17.25
CA ASN A 99 3.40 -10.40 18.48
C ASN A 99 2.74 -9.02 18.69
N GLY A 100 1.87 -8.58 17.79
CA GLY A 100 1.20 -7.28 17.85
C GLY A 100 2.05 -6.11 17.35
N ASN A 101 3.10 -6.35 16.57
CA ASN A 101 3.87 -5.28 15.93
C ASN A 101 3.22 -4.88 14.60
N MET A 102 3.19 -3.57 14.34
CA MET A 102 2.65 -3.05 13.08
C MET A 102 3.59 -3.33 11.91
N GLY A 103 3.01 -3.81 10.81
CA GLY A 103 3.65 -3.95 9.51
C GLY A 103 3.93 -2.62 8.83
N GLU A 104 4.68 -2.70 7.74
CA GLU A 104 4.93 -1.55 6.88
C GLU A 104 3.69 -1.22 6.04
N SER A 105 3.51 0.07 5.72
CA SER A 105 2.46 0.46 4.78
C SER A 105 2.77 -0.06 3.37
N GLU A 106 1.78 -0.68 2.78
CA GLU A 106 1.81 -1.28 1.46
C GLU A 106 1.21 -0.36 0.38
N TYR A 107 1.33 -0.80 -0.87
CA TYR A 107 0.69 -0.09 -1.97
C TYR A 107 -0.75 -0.54 -2.15
N PHE A 108 -1.67 0.34 -1.80
CA PHE A 108 -3.06 0.18 -2.13
C PHE A 108 -3.51 1.20 -3.20
N ASP A 109 -4.05 0.72 -4.33
CA ASP A 109 -4.79 1.56 -5.28
C ASP A 109 -6.21 1.83 -4.76
N CYS A 110 -6.31 2.74 -3.79
CA CYS A 110 -7.57 3.06 -3.10
C CYS A 110 -8.67 3.66 -4.00
N GLY A 111 -8.40 3.91 -5.28
CA GLY A 111 -9.35 4.52 -6.21
C GLY A 111 -9.33 6.04 -6.23
N PHE A 112 -8.70 6.68 -5.24
CA PHE A 112 -8.61 8.14 -5.13
C PHE A 112 -7.23 8.72 -5.46
N ARG A 113 -6.24 7.86 -5.73
CA ARG A 113 -4.90 8.30 -6.16
C ARG A 113 -4.98 9.09 -7.46
N GLY A 114 -4.16 10.13 -7.59
CA GLY A 114 -4.29 11.11 -8.67
C GLY A 114 -4.98 12.38 -8.20
N ALA A 115 -6.12 12.25 -7.52
CA ALA A 115 -6.98 13.38 -7.11
C ALA A 115 -6.98 13.67 -5.60
N CYS A 116 -6.60 12.70 -4.78
CA CYS A 116 -6.61 12.85 -3.32
C CYS A 116 -5.53 13.82 -2.82
N LYS A 117 -5.94 14.83 -2.04
CA LYS A 117 -5.03 15.84 -1.43
C LYS A 117 -4.13 15.28 -0.32
N ALA A 118 -4.47 14.11 0.20
CA ALA A 118 -3.72 13.36 1.20
C ALA A 118 -2.92 12.19 0.60
N GLU A 119 -2.90 12.04 -0.74
CA GLU A 119 -2.09 11.04 -1.42
C GLU A 119 -0.62 11.17 -1.01
N GLY A 120 0.00 10.05 -0.60
CA GLY A 120 1.39 10.00 -0.13
C GLY A 120 1.60 10.49 1.32
N LYS A 121 0.55 10.93 2.01
CA LYS A 121 0.60 11.36 3.43
C LYS A 121 -0.03 10.33 4.37
N LEU A 122 -1.15 9.73 3.94
CA LEU A 122 -1.82 8.64 4.64
C LEU A 122 -1.44 7.29 4.04
N CYS A 123 -1.58 7.19 2.72
CA CYS A 123 -1.14 6.03 1.96
C CYS A 123 0.34 6.13 1.63
N CYS A 124 1.01 4.98 1.57
CA CYS A 124 2.44 4.89 1.30
C CYS A 124 2.83 5.49 -0.07
N SER A 125 3.93 6.23 -0.05
CA SER A 125 4.84 6.34 -1.20
C SER A 125 5.71 5.08 -1.23
N ILE A 126 5.84 4.42 -2.38
CA ILE A 126 6.59 3.16 -2.49
C ILE A 126 8.03 3.37 -2.01
N LYS A 127 8.34 2.83 -0.82
CA LYS A 127 9.69 2.81 -0.28
C LYS A 127 10.55 1.83 -1.07
N VAL A 128 11.75 2.26 -1.41
CA VAL A 128 12.74 1.51 -2.18
C VAL A 128 14.10 1.72 -1.55
N LYS A 129 15.10 0.91 -1.97
CA LYS A 129 16.43 0.87 -1.35
C LYS A 129 17.00 2.24 -1.00
N ASN A 130 16.96 3.19 -1.94
CA ASN A 130 17.48 4.54 -1.76
C ASN A 130 16.34 5.57 -1.87
N GLY A 131 15.41 5.55 -0.92
CA GLY A 131 14.36 6.57 -0.77
C GLY A 131 12.96 6.10 -1.16
N SER A 132 12.25 6.88 -1.97
CA SER A 132 10.88 6.55 -2.39
C SER A 132 10.59 6.97 -3.82
N LEU A 133 9.66 6.25 -4.46
CA LEU A 133 9.18 6.60 -5.78
C LEU A 133 8.25 7.81 -5.72
N THR A 134 8.48 8.77 -6.62
CA THR A 134 7.59 9.90 -6.83
C THR A 134 6.29 9.46 -7.50
N LYS A 135 5.27 10.32 -7.49
CA LYS A 135 4.00 10.09 -8.19
C LYS A 135 4.20 9.80 -9.68
N MET A 136 5.08 10.55 -10.36
CA MET A 136 5.39 10.34 -11.77
C MET A 136 6.10 9.00 -12.00
N GLU A 137 7.09 8.66 -11.17
CA GLU A 137 7.79 7.38 -11.24
C GLU A 137 6.84 6.19 -11.01
N LEU A 138 5.89 6.31 -10.08
CA LEU A 138 4.86 5.30 -9.86
C LEU A 138 3.94 5.17 -11.09
N ASN A 139 3.52 6.28 -11.71
CA ASN A 139 2.71 6.25 -12.93
C ASN A 139 3.45 5.60 -14.10
N ILE A 140 4.75 5.85 -14.22
CA ILE A 140 5.62 5.17 -15.20
C ILE A 140 5.71 3.67 -14.87
N LEU A 141 5.90 3.32 -13.60
CA LEU A 141 6.01 1.93 -13.15
C LEU A 141 4.73 1.13 -13.44
N LYS A 142 3.55 1.71 -13.22
CA LYS A 142 2.25 1.10 -13.58
C LYS A 142 2.15 0.75 -15.07
N LYS A 143 2.85 1.49 -15.93
CA LYS A 143 2.86 1.32 -17.38
C LYS A 143 4.13 0.61 -17.87
N ALA A 144 4.92 -0.01 -16.99
CA ALA A 144 6.22 -0.57 -17.30
C ALA A 144 6.20 -1.62 -18.44
N MET A 145 5.07 -2.30 -18.66
CA MET A 145 4.91 -3.28 -19.74
C MET A 145 4.76 -2.63 -21.13
N LEU A 146 4.50 -1.32 -21.22
CA LEU A 146 4.34 -0.61 -22.48
C LEU A 146 5.68 -0.10 -23.05
N SER A 147 5.70 0.19 -24.34
CA SER A 147 6.85 0.82 -25.00
C SER A 147 7.08 2.24 -24.47
N ASN A 148 8.33 2.71 -24.50
CA ASN A 148 8.65 4.07 -24.05
C ASN A 148 7.85 5.15 -24.78
N LYS A 149 7.59 4.97 -26.07
CA LYS A 149 6.77 5.90 -26.85
C LYS A 149 5.36 5.97 -26.26
N ARG A 150 4.71 4.83 -26.05
CA ARG A 150 3.35 4.78 -25.50
C ARG A 150 3.26 5.30 -24.07
N ILE A 151 4.26 5.02 -23.22
CA ILE A 151 4.31 5.59 -21.85
C ILE A 151 4.44 7.11 -21.90
N ALA A 152 5.31 7.63 -22.75
CA ALA A 152 5.53 9.06 -22.91
C ALA A 152 4.27 9.77 -23.39
N ASP A 153 3.60 9.19 -24.39
CA ASP A 153 2.34 9.69 -24.94
C ASP A 153 1.22 9.67 -23.87
N ASP A 154 1.02 8.53 -23.18
CA ASP A 154 0.00 8.35 -22.14
C ASP A 154 0.17 9.33 -20.95
N LEU A 155 1.41 9.72 -20.64
CA LEU A 155 1.74 10.59 -19.51
C LEU A 155 1.99 12.04 -19.92
N PHE A 156 1.84 12.36 -21.22
CA PHE A 156 2.08 13.69 -21.77
C PHE A 156 3.48 14.26 -21.42
N ILE A 157 4.51 13.42 -21.49
CA ILE A 157 5.91 13.81 -21.28
C ILE A 157 6.77 13.44 -22.48
N SER A 158 7.91 14.10 -22.67
CA SER A 158 8.86 13.70 -23.71
C SER A 158 9.54 12.37 -23.38
N ILE A 159 9.99 11.65 -24.42
CA ILE A 159 10.79 10.43 -24.26
C ILE A 159 12.09 10.72 -23.48
N SER A 160 12.69 11.90 -23.64
CA SER A 160 13.88 12.30 -22.89
C SER A 160 13.59 12.43 -21.39
N THR A 161 12.47 13.05 -21.02
CA THR A 161 12.01 13.14 -19.62
C THR A 161 11.71 11.76 -19.05
N LEU A 162 11.04 10.88 -19.81
CA LEU A 162 10.80 9.50 -19.41
C LEU A 162 12.12 8.75 -19.13
N LYS A 163 13.14 8.88 -19.98
CA LYS A 163 14.47 8.26 -19.76
C LYS A 163 15.12 8.76 -18.47
N LYS A 164 15.00 10.05 -18.15
CA LYS A 164 15.49 10.61 -16.88
C LYS A 164 14.79 9.99 -15.67
N HIS A 165 13.48 9.79 -15.73
CA HIS A 165 12.76 9.07 -14.67
C HIS A 165 13.23 7.62 -14.53
N TRP A 166 13.49 6.89 -15.61
CA TRP A 166 14.08 5.55 -15.53
C TRP A 166 15.46 5.55 -14.87
N GLN A 167 16.31 6.52 -15.19
CA GLN A 167 17.62 6.67 -14.54
C GLN A 167 17.50 6.95 -13.05
N ASN A 168 16.58 7.83 -12.66
CA ASN A 168 16.30 8.13 -11.25
C ASN A 168 15.76 6.89 -10.52
N MET A 169 14.82 6.16 -11.12
CA MET A 169 14.32 4.90 -10.54
C MET A 169 15.44 3.87 -10.41
N LYS A 170 16.36 3.78 -11.38
CA LYS A 170 17.52 2.89 -11.28
C LYS A 170 18.42 3.26 -10.11
N ALA A 171 18.70 4.55 -9.91
CA ALA A 171 19.46 5.02 -8.76
C ALA A 171 18.76 4.71 -7.42
N LYS A 172 17.43 4.80 -7.38
CA LYS A 172 16.61 4.53 -6.19
C LYS A 172 16.46 3.05 -5.87
N THR A 173 16.35 2.20 -6.88
CA THR A 173 15.97 0.78 -6.73
C THR A 173 17.14 -0.18 -6.94
N GLY A 174 18.14 0.21 -7.74
CA GLY A 174 19.19 -0.69 -8.26
C GLY A 174 18.76 -1.53 -9.48
N MET A 175 17.49 -1.50 -9.88
CA MET A 175 16.96 -2.30 -10.99
C MET A 175 17.40 -1.74 -12.33
N SER A 176 17.85 -2.62 -13.22
CA SER A 176 18.47 -2.26 -14.50
C SER A 176 17.63 -2.63 -15.71
N THR A 177 16.71 -3.59 -15.58
CA THR A 177 15.90 -4.10 -16.69
C THR A 177 14.42 -3.81 -16.50
N ARG A 178 13.67 -3.72 -17.61
CA ARG A 178 12.23 -3.51 -17.53
C ARG A 178 11.51 -4.69 -16.86
N ALA A 179 12.00 -5.91 -17.07
CA ALA A 179 11.47 -7.12 -16.46
C ALA A 179 11.55 -7.07 -14.93
N GLU A 180 12.67 -6.59 -14.35
CA GLU A 180 12.82 -6.41 -12.89
C GLU A 180 11.78 -5.42 -12.34
N TYR A 181 11.53 -4.31 -13.05
CA TYR A 181 10.51 -3.34 -12.64
C TYR A 181 9.10 -3.93 -12.69
N VAL A 182 8.77 -4.69 -13.74
CA VAL A 182 7.46 -5.34 -13.86
C VAL A 182 7.29 -6.38 -12.76
N TYR A 183 8.31 -7.20 -12.50
CA TYR A 183 8.29 -8.20 -11.42
C TYR A 183 8.10 -7.53 -10.05
N PHE A 184 8.88 -6.48 -9.76
CA PHE A 184 8.74 -5.70 -8.53
C PHE A 184 7.34 -5.08 -8.38
N ALA A 185 6.84 -4.45 -9.43
CA ALA A 185 5.53 -3.80 -9.42
C ALA A 185 4.39 -4.81 -9.24
N THR A 186 4.51 -5.99 -9.85
CA THR A 186 3.56 -7.10 -9.67
C THR A 186 3.57 -7.59 -8.23
N LYS A 187 4.77 -7.86 -7.67
CA LYS A 187 4.91 -8.32 -6.28
C LYS A 187 4.35 -7.32 -5.26
N LYS A 188 4.43 -6.02 -5.57
CA LYS A 188 3.87 -4.94 -4.75
C LYS A 188 2.41 -4.59 -5.08
N GLY A 189 1.72 -5.35 -5.93
CA GLY A 189 0.32 -5.10 -6.29
C GLY A 189 0.08 -3.81 -7.09
N ILE A 190 1.14 -3.16 -7.59
CA ILE A 190 1.08 -1.92 -8.38
C ILE A 190 0.56 -2.20 -9.79
N ILE A 191 1.00 -3.31 -10.38
CA ILE A 191 0.46 -3.88 -11.62
C ILE A 191 -0.32 -5.13 -11.22
N LYS A 192 -1.59 -5.20 -11.61
CA LYS A 192 -2.39 -6.42 -11.51
C LYS A 192 -2.49 -7.04 -12.90
N TRP A 193 -2.35 -8.36 -12.98
CA TRP A 193 -2.62 -9.09 -14.21
C TRP A 193 -4.11 -8.99 -14.49
N ILE A 194 -4.46 -8.40 -15.63
CA ILE A 194 -5.81 -8.50 -16.18
C ILE A 194 -5.81 -9.85 -16.91
N TRP A 195 -6.47 -10.84 -16.32
CA TRP A 195 -6.88 -12.04 -17.04
C TRP A 195 -8.18 -11.75 -17.78
#